data_AF-A0A183IW24-F1
#
_entry.id   AF-A0A183IW24-F1
#
_cell.length_a   1.000
_cell.length_b   1.000
_cell.length_c   1.000
_cell.angle_alpha   90.00
_cell.angle_beta   90.00
_cell.angle_gamma   90.00
#
_symmetry.space_group_name_H-M   'P 1'
#
loop_
_entity.id
_entity.type
_entity.pdbx_description
1 polymer ?
#
loop_
_entity_poly.entity_id
_entity_poly.type
_entity_poly.pdbx_seq_one_letter_code
_entity_poly.pdbx_strand_id
1 'polypeptide(L)'
;MRESVRNIANDFRALVAQGRAGETTPPGKYPVRQPPAKNMKILAWNNTLEQLAVDLARSCEFEHDTRKKEPYYGKFGQNLAFESAPLDTVYTKDVVLKLVKSMSQSWFDEHYDFRYGPLPSGVMMSYLHYTQVNNSQ
;
A
#
# COMPACT_ATOMS: atom_id res chain seq x y z
N MET A 1 0.48 -11.24 12.69
CA MET A 1 0.87 -10.63 11.40
C MET A 1 -0.33 -9.97 10.74
N ARG A 2 -1.40 -10.71 10.39
CA ARG A 2 -2.64 -10.18 9.77
C ARG A 2 -3.15 -8.87 10.37
N GLU A 3 -3.41 -8.86 11.67
CA GLU A 3 -3.90 -7.66 12.38
C GLU A 3 -2.93 -6.48 12.25
N SER A 4 -1.63 -6.71 12.44
CA SER A 4 -0.61 -5.68 12.31
C SER A 4 -0.57 -5.09 10.90
N VAL A 5 -0.65 -5.92 9.85
CA VAL A 5 -0.69 -5.47 8.45
C VAL A 5 -1.95 -4.66 8.15
N ARG A 6 -3.11 -5.16 8.62
CA ARG A 6 -4.39 -4.45 8.50
C ARG A 6 -4.34 -3.09 9.20
N ASN A 7 -3.77 -3.03 10.40
CA ASN A 7 -3.69 -1.80 11.18
C ASN A 7 -2.78 -0.78 10.50
N ILE A 8 -1.63 -1.19 9.97
CA ILE A 8 -0.74 -0.30 9.17
C ILE A 8 -1.52 0.37 8.03
N ALA A 9 -2.26 -0.42 7.23
CA ALA A 9 -3.04 0.14 6.12
C ALA A 9 -4.16 1.08 6.60
N ASN A 10 -4.86 0.73 7.69
CA ASN A 10 -5.92 1.56 8.24
C ASN A 10 -5.40 2.85 8.90
N ASP A 11 -4.21 2.84 9.49
CA ASP A 11 -3.56 4.04 10.06
C ASP A 11 -3.26 5.05 8.94
N PHE A 12 -2.73 4.58 7.80
CA PHE A 12 -2.52 5.42 6.62
C PHE A 12 -3.82 6.01 6.07
N ARG A 13 -4.87 5.20 5.96
CA ARG A 13 -6.19 5.65 5.54
C ARG A 13 -6.77 6.68 6.50
N ALA A 14 -6.54 6.54 7.80
CA ALA A 14 -6.96 7.52 8.80
C ALA A 14 -6.22 8.85 8.65
N LEU A 15 -4.91 8.83 8.38
CA LEU A 15 -4.14 10.05 8.10
C LEU A 15 -4.69 10.81 6.89
N VAL A 16 -4.99 10.11 5.79
CA VAL A 16 -5.62 10.73 4.61
C VAL A 16 -7.02 11.24 4.94
N ALA A 17 -7.83 10.44 5.64
CA ALA A 17 -9.20 10.82 5.99
C ALA A 17 -9.26 12.10 6.84
N GLN A 18 -8.27 12.32 7.70
CA GLN A 18 -8.13 13.50 8.54
C GLN A 18 -7.49 14.69 7.82
N GLY A 19 -7.07 14.55 6.55
CA GLY A 19 -6.34 15.59 5.81
C GLY A 19 -4.91 15.81 6.29
N ARG A 20 -4.32 14.79 6.94
CA ARG A 20 -3.02 14.84 7.60
C ARG A 20 -1.88 14.22 6.79
N ALA A 21 -2.19 13.53 5.69
CA ALA A 21 -1.18 13.08 4.74
C ALA A 21 -0.53 14.30 4.06
N GLY A 22 0.79 14.41 4.18
CA GLY A 22 1.56 15.59 3.77
C GLY A 22 1.61 16.74 4.79
N GLU A 23 1.30 16.48 6.08
CA GLU A 23 1.54 17.46 7.17
C GLU A 23 3.01 17.86 7.26
N THR A 24 3.91 16.89 7.07
CA THR A 24 5.34 17.06 6.94
C THR A 24 5.75 16.85 5.49
N THR A 25 6.92 17.34 5.10
CA THR A 25 7.45 17.16 3.74
C THR A 25 8.95 16.90 3.83
N PRO A 26 9.46 15.79 3.26
CA PRO A 26 10.87 15.50 3.24
C PRO A 26 11.66 16.54 2.43
N PRO A 27 12.95 16.77 2.75
CA PRO A 27 13.84 17.56 1.90
C PRO A 27 13.78 17.08 0.44
N GLY A 28 13.68 18.02 -0.51
CA GLY A 28 13.63 17.71 -1.94
C GLY A 28 12.24 17.35 -2.48
N LYS A 29 11.19 17.31 -1.65
CA LYS A 29 9.79 17.19 -2.09
C LYS A 29 9.06 18.52 -1.90
N TYR A 30 8.03 18.74 -2.72
CA TYR A 30 7.11 19.86 -2.53
C TYR A 30 6.05 19.48 -1.49
N PRO A 31 5.53 20.44 -0.71
CA PRO A 31 4.46 20.16 0.23
C PRO A 31 3.16 19.85 -0.51
N VAL A 32 2.61 18.67 -0.24
CA VAL A 32 1.39 18.18 -0.89
C VAL A 32 0.46 17.62 0.16
N ARG A 33 -0.47 18.47 0.61
CA ARG A 33 -1.52 18.03 1.52
C ARG A 33 -2.62 17.34 0.73
N GLN A 34 -3.01 16.18 1.21
CA GLN A 34 -4.13 15.44 0.68
C GLN A 34 -5.42 15.92 1.35
N PRO A 35 -6.52 16.13 0.61
CA PRO A 35 -7.76 16.58 1.21
C PRO A 35 -8.34 15.49 2.14
N PRO A 36 -9.07 15.89 3.20
CA PRO A 36 -9.77 14.93 4.05
C PRO A 36 -10.83 14.16 3.25
N ALA A 37 -11.03 12.90 3.61
CA ALA A 37 -11.98 12.01 2.95
C ALA A 37 -13.25 11.85 3.78
N LYS A 38 -14.41 12.14 3.19
CA LYS A 38 -15.72 12.04 3.86
C LYS A 38 -16.16 10.60 4.16
N ASN A 39 -15.69 9.62 3.37
CA ASN A 39 -16.16 8.23 3.41
C ASN A 39 -15.02 7.20 3.33
N MET A 40 -13.92 7.43 4.05
CA MET A 40 -12.84 6.44 4.10
C MET A 40 -13.25 5.23 4.95
N LYS A 41 -13.54 4.08 4.31
CA LYS A 41 -13.92 2.85 5.02
C LYS A 41 -12.70 2.17 5.67
N ILE A 42 -12.94 1.46 6.77
CA ILE A 42 -11.93 0.62 7.44
C ILE A 42 -11.79 -0.68 6.67
N LEU A 43 -10.56 -1.07 6.35
CA LEU A 43 -10.26 -2.35 5.71
C LEU A 43 -10.44 -3.50 6.70
N ALA A 44 -11.13 -4.53 6.26
CA ALA A 44 -11.21 -5.83 6.91
C ALA A 44 -10.23 -6.81 6.25
N TRP A 45 -9.76 -7.80 7.01
CA TRP A 45 -8.95 -8.88 6.46
C TRP A 45 -9.81 -9.82 5.63
N ASN A 46 -9.32 -10.26 4.48
CA ASN A 46 -9.99 -11.23 3.61
C ASN A 46 -9.07 -12.43 3.38
N ASN A 47 -9.52 -13.62 3.83
CA ASN A 47 -8.70 -14.84 3.76
C ASN A 47 -8.47 -15.32 2.32
N THR A 48 -9.39 -15.05 1.38
CA THR A 48 -9.22 -15.40 -0.03
C THR A 48 -8.13 -14.55 -0.67
N LEU A 49 -8.12 -13.24 -0.42
CA LEU A 49 -7.06 -12.35 -0.91
C LEU A 49 -5.70 -12.67 -0.29
N GLU A 50 -5.67 -13.03 0.99
CA GLU A 50 -4.44 -13.53 1.64
C GLU A 50 -3.90 -14.76 0.94
N GLN A 51 -4.75 -15.77 0.67
CA GLN A 51 -4.33 -16.99 0.02
C GLN A 51 -3.72 -16.71 -1.36
N LEU A 52 -4.37 -15.88 -2.17
CA LEU A 52 -3.86 -15.46 -3.48
C LEU A 52 -2.50 -14.74 -3.37
N ALA A 53 -2.37 -13.82 -2.41
CA ALA A 53 -1.14 -13.09 -2.17
C ALA A 53 0.01 -13.98 -1.68
N VAL A 54 -0.26 -14.94 -0.79
CA VAL A 54 0.73 -15.91 -0.31
C VAL A 54 1.18 -16.82 -1.45
N ASP A 55 0.26 -17.29 -2.30
CA ASP A 55 0.59 -18.14 -3.43
C ASP A 55 1.46 -17.42 -4.46
N LEU A 56 1.18 -16.14 -4.73
CA LEU A 56 2.05 -15.34 -5.58
C LEU A 56 3.41 -15.10 -4.93
N ALA A 57 3.46 -14.69 -3.66
CA ALA A 57 4.71 -14.40 -2.98
C ALA A 57 5.66 -15.62 -2.91
N ARG A 58 5.11 -16.84 -2.90
CA ARG A 58 5.87 -18.10 -2.94
C ARG A 58 6.56 -18.38 -4.27
N SER A 59 6.14 -17.77 -5.38
CA SER A 59 6.88 -17.91 -6.65
C SER A 59 8.23 -17.20 -6.60
N CYS A 60 8.39 -16.23 -5.69
CA CYS A 60 9.53 -15.33 -5.61
C CYS A 60 9.76 -14.49 -6.87
N GLU A 61 8.77 -14.41 -7.76
CA GLU A 61 8.80 -13.58 -8.97
C GLU A 61 8.18 -12.21 -8.66
N PHE A 62 8.95 -11.13 -8.87
CA PHE A 62 8.51 -9.77 -8.59
C PHE A 62 7.63 -9.21 -9.72
N GLU A 63 6.44 -9.79 -9.87
CA GLU A 63 5.48 -9.42 -10.91
C GLU A 63 4.04 -9.45 -10.42
N HIS A 64 3.18 -8.72 -11.13
CA HIS A 64 1.76 -8.67 -10.79
C HIS A 64 1.05 -9.97 -11.14
N ASP A 65 0.12 -10.37 -10.28
CA ASP A 65 -0.69 -11.57 -10.49
C ASP A 65 -1.49 -11.48 -11.80
N THR A 66 -1.34 -12.47 -12.67
CA THR A 66 -2.13 -12.58 -13.90
C THR A 66 -3.56 -13.04 -13.61
N ARG A 67 -3.78 -13.77 -12.50
CA ARG A 67 -5.10 -14.27 -12.06
C ARG A 67 -6.11 -13.16 -11.78
N LYS A 68 -5.66 -11.91 -11.56
CA LYS A 68 -6.57 -10.74 -11.40
C LYS A 68 -7.43 -10.45 -12.63
N LYS A 69 -7.08 -11.04 -13.78
CA LYS A 69 -7.83 -10.94 -15.05
C LYS A 69 -8.87 -12.06 -15.22
N GLU A 70 -8.75 -13.13 -14.44
CA GLU A 70 -9.64 -14.29 -14.50
C GLU A 70 -10.98 -13.97 -13.82
N PRO A 71 -12.12 -14.16 -14.50
CA PRO A 71 -13.44 -13.88 -13.91
C PRO A 71 -13.70 -14.64 -12.61
N TYR A 72 -13.13 -15.85 -12.47
CA TYR A 72 -13.32 -16.74 -11.33
C TYR A 72 -12.86 -16.14 -9.99
N TYR A 73 -11.74 -15.43 -9.98
CA TYR A 73 -11.18 -14.84 -8.75
C TYR A 73 -11.76 -13.45 -8.42
N GLY A 74 -12.56 -12.88 -9.33
CA GLY A 74 -13.01 -11.50 -9.26
C GLY A 74 -11.88 -10.49 -9.55
N LYS A 75 -12.25 -9.23 -9.73
CA LYS A 75 -11.27 -8.13 -9.89
C LYS A 75 -10.73 -7.73 -8.51
N PHE A 76 -9.42 -7.74 -8.34
CA PHE A 76 -8.75 -7.24 -7.14
C PHE A 76 -7.55 -6.35 -7.49
N GLY A 77 -7.28 -5.38 -6.61
CA GLY A 77 -6.09 -4.53 -6.65
C GLY A 77 -4.88 -5.23 -6.04
N GLN A 78 -3.68 -4.74 -6.35
CA GLN A 78 -2.45 -5.33 -5.83
C GLN A 78 -1.33 -4.31 -5.72
N ASN A 79 -0.64 -4.32 -4.58
CA ASN A 79 0.63 -3.65 -4.40
C ASN A 79 1.72 -4.69 -4.17
N LEU A 80 2.90 -4.45 -4.74
CA LEU A 80 4.08 -5.30 -4.59
C LEU A 80 5.20 -4.47 -3.97
N ALA A 81 6.00 -5.12 -3.13
CA ALA A 81 7.21 -4.56 -2.58
C ALA A 81 8.18 -5.69 -2.26
N PHE A 82 9.46 -5.36 -2.26
CA PHE A 82 10.51 -6.22 -1.74
C PHE A 82 11.47 -5.35 -0.94
N GLU A 83 12.10 -5.94 0.07
CA GLU A 83 13.17 -5.34 0.86
C GLU A 83 14.27 -6.39 1.00
N SER A 84 15.51 -5.93 0.96
CA SER A 84 16.66 -6.78 1.27
C SER A 84 17.01 -6.62 2.74
N ALA A 85 17.26 -7.73 3.43
CA ALA A 85 17.71 -7.73 4.82
C ALA A 85 18.88 -8.72 5.00
N PRO A 86 19.84 -8.42 5.88
CA PRO A 86 20.91 -9.37 6.20
C PRO A 86 20.32 -10.70 6.69
N LEU A 87 20.87 -11.82 6.21
CA LEU A 87 20.30 -13.16 6.43
C LEU A 87 20.13 -13.48 7.92
N ASP A 88 21.04 -12.97 8.76
CA ASP A 88 21.08 -13.18 10.20
C ASP A 88 20.03 -12.39 11.00
N THR A 89 19.29 -11.49 10.35
CA THR A 89 18.37 -10.55 11.04
C THR A 89 16.90 -10.96 10.94
N VAL A 90 16.48 -11.75 9.95
CA VAL A 90 15.07 -12.00 9.63
C VAL A 90 14.52 -13.27 10.33
N TYR A 91 14.83 -13.44 11.61
CA TYR A 91 14.36 -14.62 12.37
C TYR A 91 13.29 -14.31 13.40
N THR A 92 12.90 -13.05 13.55
CA THR A 92 11.85 -12.64 14.49
C THR A 92 10.68 -12.00 13.77
N LYS A 93 9.49 -12.22 14.34
CA LYS A 93 8.25 -11.59 13.90
C LYS A 93 8.35 -10.06 13.88
N ASP A 94 9.08 -9.47 14.83
CA ASP A 94 9.23 -8.02 14.94
C ASP A 94 10.09 -7.43 13.82
N VAL A 95 11.16 -8.13 13.42
CA VAL A 95 11.95 -7.71 12.26
C VAL A 95 11.12 -7.81 10.98
N VAL A 96 10.40 -8.91 10.77
CA VAL A 96 9.50 -9.05 9.62
C VAL A 96 8.46 -7.94 9.61
N LEU A 97 7.86 -7.60 10.76
CA LEU A 97 6.87 -6.54 10.85
C LEU A 97 7.47 -5.15 10.56
N LYS A 98 8.72 -4.88 10.95
CA LYS A 98 9.43 -3.64 10.58
C LYS A 98 9.63 -3.54 9.07
N LEU A 99 10.04 -4.64 8.42
CA LEU A 99 10.18 -4.67 6.95
C LEU A 99 8.84 -4.46 6.25
N VAL A 100 7.78 -5.13 6.70
CA VAL A 100 6.42 -4.92 6.18
C VAL A 100 5.96 -3.47 6.35
N LYS A 101 6.26 -2.85 7.49
CA LYS A 101 5.96 -1.43 7.71
C LYS A 101 6.78 -0.52 6.78
N SER A 102 8.07 -0.80 6.57
CA SER A 102 8.94 -0.06 5.62
C SER A 102 8.37 -0.10 4.21
N MET A 103 8.06 -1.29 3.71
CA MET A 103 7.44 -1.48 2.39
C MET A 103 6.07 -0.80 2.28
N SER A 104 5.24 -0.88 3.31
CA SER A 104 3.92 -0.21 3.29
C SER A 104 4.06 1.30 3.34
N GLN A 105 5.07 1.81 4.05
CA GLN A 105 5.37 3.24 4.11
C GLN A 105 5.84 3.77 2.76
N SER A 106 6.65 3.02 2.01
CA SER A 106 7.09 3.44 0.68
C SER A 106 5.90 3.58 -0.29
N TRP A 107 4.93 2.67 -0.24
CA TRP A 107 3.66 2.84 -0.97
C TRP A 107 2.89 4.08 -0.52
N PHE A 108 2.87 4.37 0.78
CA PHE A 108 2.15 5.54 1.29
C PHE A 108 2.83 6.85 0.90
N ASP A 109 4.16 6.92 0.98
CA ASP A 109 4.98 8.11 0.73
C ASP A 109 4.90 8.60 -0.72
N GLU A 110 4.40 7.79 -1.64
CA GLU A 110 4.04 8.24 -2.98
C GLU A 110 3.02 9.41 -2.98
N HIS A 111 2.33 9.67 -1.86
CA HIS A 111 1.49 10.85 -1.70
C HIS A 111 2.24 12.19 -1.89
N TYR A 112 3.56 12.22 -1.72
CA TYR A 112 4.37 13.40 -2.00
C TYR A 112 4.40 13.74 -3.51
N ASP A 113 4.17 12.75 -4.36
CA ASP A 113 4.12 12.92 -5.82
C ASP A 113 2.68 12.97 -6.36
N PHE A 114 1.70 12.55 -5.57
CA PHE A 114 0.29 12.54 -5.96
C PHE A 114 -0.40 13.90 -5.73
N ARG A 115 -1.00 14.49 -6.77
CA ARG A 115 -1.88 15.66 -6.65
C ARG A 115 -3.33 15.22 -6.73
N TYR A 116 -4.11 15.55 -5.71
CA TYR A 116 -5.56 15.28 -5.73
C TYR A 116 -6.24 16.06 -6.86
N GLY A 117 -7.07 15.36 -7.62
CA GLY A 117 -7.80 15.92 -8.75
C GLY A 117 -7.96 14.89 -9.88
N PRO A 118 -8.41 15.32 -11.05
CA PRO A 118 -8.41 14.47 -12.24
C PRO A 118 -7.01 13.96 -12.53
N LEU A 119 -6.88 12.65 -12.75
CA LEU A 119 -5.60 12.08 -13.15
C LEU A 119 -5.22 12.64 -14.53
N PRO A 120 -3.97 13.12 -14.71
CA PRO A 120 -3.51 13.56 -16.02
C PRO A 120 -3.58 12.40 -17.03
N SER A 121 -3.64 12.73 -18.32
CA SER A 121 -3.57 11.72 -19.37
C SER A 121 -2.22 11.01 -19.32
N GLY A 122 -2.22 9.75 -18.88
CA GLY A 122 -1.01 8.99 -18.59
C GLY A 122 -0.94 8.66 -17.10
N VAL A 123 -0.98 7.37 -16.80
CA VAL A 123 -0.83 6.88 -15.43
C VAL A 123 0.64 7.02 -15.04
N MET A 124 0.94 7.85 -14.04
CA MET A 124 2.29 7.85 -13.49
C MET A 124 2.42 6.70 -12.49
N MET A 125 3.40 5.83 -12.75
CA MET A 125 3.73 4.71 -11.87
C MET A 125 4.14 5.13 -10.46
N SER A 126 4.47 6.41 -10.25
CA SER A 126 5.02 6.93 -9.00
C SER A 126 4.00 7.13 -7.87
N TYR A 127 2.70 6.89 -8.09
CA TYR A 127 1.67 7.05 -7.05
C TYR A 127 0.53 6.01 -7.07
N LEU A 128 0.73 4.93 -7.80
CA LEU A 128 -0.31 3.90 -7.94
C LEU A 128 -0.50 3.06 -6.67
N HIS A 129 0.56 2.83 -5.91
CA HIS A 129 0.45 2.09 -4.67
C HIS A 129 -0.29 2.93 -3.62
N TYR A 130 0.04 4.23 -3.51
CA TYR A 130 -0.66 5.15 -2.61
C TYR A 130 -2.15 5.25 -2.92
N THR A 131 -2.50 5.44 -4.20
CA THR A 131 -3.90 5.57 -4.61
C THR A 131 -4.70 4.29 -4.36
N GLN A 132 -4.08 3.11 -4.49
CA GLN A 132 -4.72 1.84 -4.16
C GLN A 132 -4.91 1.66 -2.63
N VAL A 133 -3.93 2.01 -1.79
CA VAL A 133 -4.05 1.94 -0.32
C VAL A 133 -5.20 2.83 0.18
N ASN A 134 -5.36 4.00 -0.43
CA ASN A 134 -6.29 5.04 0.03
C ASN A 134 -7.56 5.16 -0.82
N ASN A 135 -7.90 4.12 -1.58
CA ASN A 135 -9.13 4.10 -2.35
C ASN A 135 -10.37 4.09 -1.42
N SER A 136 -11.35 4.94 -1.70
CA SER A 136 -12.54 5.16 -0.85
C SER A 136 -13.85 4.64 -1.46
N GLN A 137 -13.75 3.84 -2.54
CA GLN A 137 -14.89 3.12 -3.12
C GLN A 137 -15.57 2.18 -2.11
#